data_AF-V5G9Y0-F1
#
_entry.id   AF-V5G9Y0-F1
#
_cell.length_a   1.000
_cell.length_b   1.000
_cell.length_c   1.000
_cell.angle_alpha   90.00
_cell.angle_beta   90.00
_cell.angle_gamma   90.00
#
_symmetry.space_group_name_H-M   'P 1'
#
loop_
_entity.id
_entity.type
_entity.pdbx_description
1 polymer ?
#
loop_
_entity_poly.entity_id
_entity_poly.type
_entity_poly.pdbx_seq_one_letter_code
_entity_poly.pdbx_strand_id
1 'polypeptide(L)'
;IVGVIHPTNELLCSDIIPRWAVIGWLLTTCTASVAVSNAKLALFYDWLFFDSEKDNIMNIEPAILVMHHSMRSHPAVSATLLDFLCRIITNFYPPLTDKVRAGIFASLRQILDKRVLPSLLPLFDNSKLDRELRNMVRETFKEFCNAMPLESSSKDEFNVAHTTKYEDV
;
A
#
# COMPACT_ATOMS: atom_id res chain seq x y z
N ILE A 1 6.19 10.46 -14.07
CA ILE A 1 5.20 10.81 -13.01
C ILE A 1 5.67 10.24 -11.67
N VAL A 2 5.76 8.91 -11.55
CA VAL A 2 6.07 8.21 -10.28
C VAL A 2 7.42 8.63 -9.67
N GLY A 3 8.54 8.47 -10.39
CA GLY A 3 9.88 8.72 -9.86
C GLY A 3 10.41 10.16 -9.91
N VAL A 4 9.63 11.13 -10.41
CA VAL A 4 10.14 12.50 -10.65
C VAL A 4 9.22 13.58 -10.07
N ILE A 5 7.90 13.35 -10.09
CA ILE A 5 6.94 14.35 -9.60
C ILE A 5 6.59 13.96 -8.17
N HIS A 6 7.22 14.63 -7.19
CA HIS A 6 6.94 14.49 -5.77
C HIS A 6 6.37 15.82 -5.24
N PRO A 7 5.02 15.97 -5.20
CA PRO A 7 4.39 17.20 -4.75
C PRO A 7 4.70 17.47 -3.27
N THR A 8 4.77 18.74 -2.88
CA THR A 8 4.89 19.14 -1.47
C THR A 8 3.60 18.80 -0.71
N ASN A 9 3.67 18.74 0.62
CA ASN A 9 2.48 18.49 1.46
C ASN A 9 1.37 19.50 1.22
N GLU A 10 1.70 20.77 0.95
CA GLU A 10 0.73 21.81 0.59
C GLU A 10 -0.02 21.45 -0.70
N LEU A 11 0.69 20.98 -1.73
CA LEU A 11 0.07 20.55 -2.98
C LEU A 11 -0.75 19.27 -2.80
N LEU A 12 -0.32 18.34 -1.95
CA LEU A 12 -1.07 17.12 -1.64
C LEU A 12 -2.41 17.39 -0.94
N CYS A 13 -2.50 18.47 -0.16
CA CYS A 13 -3.73 18.90 0.52
C CYS A 13 -4.58 19.89 -0.30
N SER A 14 -4.18 20.20 -1.54
CA SER A 14 -4.86 21.16 -2.41
C SER A 14 -5.84 20.48 -3.38
N ASP A 15 -6.63 21.29 -4.10
CA ASP A 15 -7.57 20.83 -5.14
C ASP A 15 -6.90 20.47 -6.49
N ILE A 16 -5.57 20.38 -6.52
CA ILE A 16 -4.84 19.95 -7.72
C ILE A 16 -5.10 18.48 -8.01
N ILE A 17 -5.23 18.14 -9.30
CA ILE A 17 -5.43 16.76 -9.75
C ILE A 17 -4.29 15.87 -9.21
N PRO A 18 -4.59 14.86 -8.39
CA PRO A 18 -3.56 14.05 -7.75
C PRO A 18 -2.90 13.09 -8.75
N ARG A 19 -1.65 12.70 -8.47
CA ARG A 19 -0.85 11.83 -9.35
C ARG A 19 -1.54 10.51 -9.67
N TRP A 20 -2.22 9.91 -8.68
CA TRP A 20 -2.96 8.67 -8.86
C TRP A 20 -4.10 8.81 -9.88
N ALA A 21 -4.77 9.97 -9.94
CA ALA A 21 -5.87 10.18 -10.87
C ALA A 21 -5.37 10.23 -12.32
N VAL A 22 -4.25 10.92 -12.55
CA VAL A 22 -3.59 10.98 -13.86
C VAL A 22 -3.14 9.58 -14.31
N ILE A 23 -2.54 8.80 -13.41
CA ILE A 23 -2.11 7.42 -13.70
C ILE A 23 -3.31 6.52 -14.00
N GLY A 24 -4.38 6.62 -13.22
CA GLY A 24 -5.62 5.88 -13.46
C GLY A 24 -6.21 6.18 -14.83
N TRP A 25 -6.23 7.46 -15.23
CA TRP A 25 -6.66 7.86 -16.57
C TRP A 25 -5.74 7.31 -17.67
N LEU A 26 -4.41 7.39 -17.52
CA LEU A 26 -3.49 6.80 -18.49
C LEU A 26 -3.72 5.29 -18.66
N LEU A 27 -3.93 4.56 -17.57
CA LEU A 27 -4.22 3.12 -17.61
C LEU A 27 -5.51 2.81 -18.37
N THR A 28 -6.56 3.62 -18.23
CA THR A 28 -7.84 3.39 -18.93
C THR A 28 -7.81 3.81 -20.40
N THR A 29 -6.85 4.63 -20.82
CA THR A 29 -6.65 4.99 -22.23
C THR A 29 -5.88 3.95 -23.04
N CYS A 30 -5.21 2.99 -22.38
CA CYS A 30 -4.43 1.96 -23.06
C CYS A 30 -5.36 0.95 -23.76
N THR A 31 -5.28 0.84 -25.08
CA THR A 31 -6.11 -0.07 -25.89
C THR A 31 -5.43 -1.39 -26.24
N ALA A 32 -4.10 -1.41 -26.29
CA ALA A 32 -3.32 -2.60 -26.61
C ALA A 32 -2.93 -3.36 -25.34
N SER A 33 -3.12 -4.69 -25.32
CA SER A 33 -2.78 -5.55 -24.18
C SER A 33 -1.29 -5.42 -23.77
N VAL A 34 -0.39 -5.34 -24.75
CA VAL A 34 1.06 -5.13 -24.49
C VAL A 34 1.32 -3.79 -23.80
N ALA A 35 0.65 -2.72 -24.24
CA ALA A 35 0.80 -1.39 -23.64
C ALA A 35 0.29 -1.38 -22.19
N VAL A 36 -0.86 -2.03 -21.93
CA VAL A 36 -1.41 -2.17 -20.56
C VAL A 36 -0.43 -2.94 -19.67
N SER A 37 0.12 -4.06 -20.14
CA SER A 37 1.07 -4.87 -19.36
C SER A 37 2.36 -4.10 -19.06
N ASN A 38 2.90 -3.37 -20.03
CA ASN A 38 4.09 -2.54 -19.83
C ASN A 38 3.80 -1.37 -18.87
N ALA A 39 2.62 -0.75 -18.94
CA ALA A 39 2.23 0.32 -18.04
C ALA A 39 2.11 -0.17 -16.58
N LYS A 40 1.55 -1.38 -16.37
CA LYS A 40 1.50 -2.01 -15.04
C LYS A 40 2.89 -2.31 -14.50
N LEU A 41 3.78 -2.87 -15.33
CA LEU A 41 5.16 -3.13 -14.93
C LEU A 41 5.87 -1.82 -14.56
N ALA A 42 5.75 -0.77 -15.38
CA ALA A 42 6.33 0.53 -15.10
C ALA A 42 5.79 1.14 -13.79
N LEU A 43 4.50 0.96 -13.50
CA LEU A 43 3.87 1.44 -12.28
C LEU A 43 4.37 0.71 -11.01
N PHE A 44 4.69 -0.58 -11.13
CA PHE A 44 5.17 -1.41 -10.02
C PHE A 44 6.70 -1.62 -10.02
N TYR A 45 7.44 -0.96 -10.90
CA TYR A 45 8.88 -1.25 -11.07
C TYR A 45 9.67 -0.97 -9.79
N ASP A 46 9.40 0.19 -9.15
CA ASP A 46 10.03 0.59 -7.89
C ASP A 46 9.57 -0.27 -6.69
N TRP A 47 8.55 -1.12 -6.84
CA TRP A 47 8.11 -2.04 -5.79
C TRP A 47 8.95 -3.31 -5.74
N LEU A 48 9.50 -3.76 -6.88
CA LEU A 48 10.09 -5.09 -7.01
C LEU A 48 11.26 -5.31 -6.06
N PHE A 49 12.08 -4.29 -5.81
CA PHE A 49 13.24 -4.39 -4.93
C PHE A 49 13.29 -3.24 -3.92
N PHE A 50 12.11 -2.74 -3.54
CA PHE A 50 11.97 -1.60 -2.64
C PHE A 50 12.75 -1.81 -1.33
N ASP A 51 13.59 -0.83 -1.00
CA ASP A 51 14.36 -0.73 0.21
C ASP A 51 13.90 0.51 0.99
N SER A 52 13.26 0.31 2.14
CA SER A 52 12.70 1.40 2.95
C SER A 52 13.75 2.41 3.46
N GLU A 53 15.03 2.05 3.46
CA GLU A 53 16.12 2.95 3.87
C GLU A 53 16.64 3.82 2.72
N LYS A 54 16.42 3.41 1.47
CA LYS A 54 16.97 4.07 0.27
C LYS A 54 15.90 4.69 -0.62
N ASP A 55 14.78 4.00 -0.79
CA ASP A 55 13.77 4.34 -1.76
C ASP A 55 12.69 5.25 -1.18
N ASN A 56 12.15 6.11 -2.03
CA ASN A 56 11.17 7.10 -1.62
C ASN A 56 9.74 6.52 -1.71
N ILE A 57 8.96 6.65 -0.64
CA ILE A 57 7.53 6.29 -0.58
C ILE A 57 6.72 6.92 -1.73
N MET A 58 7.10 8.11 -2.18
CA MET A 58 6.45 8.81 -3.29
C MET A 58 6.56 8.07 -4.64
N ASN A 59 7.47 7.10 -4.76
CA ASN A 59 7.63 6.24 -5.93
C ASN A 59 6.67 5.04 -5.91
N ILE A 60 6.13 4.66 -4.74
CA ILE A 60 5.25 3.48 -4.65
C ILE A 60 3.81 3.87 -4.31
N GLU A 61 3.59 4.99 -3.62
CA GLU A 61 2.25 5.45 -3.23
C GLU A 61 1.25 5.58 -4.40
N PRO A 62 1.63 6.00 -5.63
CA PRO A 62 0.61 6.27 -6.64
C PRO A 62 -0.11 4.99 -7.07
N ALA A 63 0.58 3.85 -7.08
CA ALA A 63 0.00 2.57 -7.48
C ALA A 63 -1.08 2.11 -6.48
N ILE A 64 -0.80 2.19 -5.18
CA ILE A 64 -1.76 1.79 -4.14
C ILE A 64 -2.96 2.74 -4.09
N LEU A 65 -2.74 4.04 -4.31
CA LEU A 65 -3.80 5.04 -4.35
C LEU A 65 -4.70 4.88 -5.59
N VAL A 66 -4.13 4.53 -6.77
CA VAL A 66 -4.94 4.16 -7.94
C VAL A 66 -5.87 3.00 -7.59
N MET A 67 -5.36 1.95 -6.98
CA MET A 67 -6.16 0.78 -6.60
C MET A 67 -7.24 1.13 -5.57
N HIS A 68 -6.91 1.91 -4.54
CA HIS A 68 -7.86 2.31 -3.50
C HIS A 68 -8.99 3.19 -4.06
N HIS A 69 -8.66 4.27 -4.77
CA HIS A 69 -9.66 5.22 -5.27
C HIS A 69 -10.48 4.66 -6.44
N SER A 70 -9.92 3.76 -7.25
CA SER A 70 -10.65 3.12 -8.35
C SER A 70 -11.65 2.06 -7.87
N MET A 71 -11.48 1.48 -6.68
CA MET A 71 -12.32 0.37 -6.20
C MET A 71 -13.81 0.71 -6.18
N ARG A 72 -14.16 1.97 -5.88
CA ARG A 72 -15.57 2.41 -5.86
C ARG A 72 -16.15 2.55 -7.28
N SER A 73 -15.47 3.25 -8.17
CA SER A 73 -16.00 3.69 -9.47
C SER A 73 -15.62 2.78 -10.64
N HIS A 74 -14.42 2.21 -10.62
CA HIS A 74 -13.84 1.41 -11.68
C HIS A 74 -13.12 0.17 -11.10
N PRO A 75 -13.84 -0.77 -10.45
CA PRO A 75 -13.25 -1.89 -9.72
C PRO A 75 -12.36 -2.79 -10.59
N ALA A 76 -12.59 -2.86 -11.90
CA ALA A 76 -11.75 -3.60 -12.84
C ALA A 76 -10.29 -3.09 -12.87
N VAL A 77 -10.07 -1.79 -12.65
CA VAL A 77 -8.72 -1.20 -12.57
C VAL A 77 -7.99 -1.74 -11.34
N SER A 78 -8.64 -1.72 -10.17
CA SER A 78 -8.05 -2.26 -8.95
C SER A 78 -7.80 -3.76 -9.06
N ALA A 79 -8.77 -4.51 -9.60
CA ALA A 79 -8.67 -5.96 -9.78
C ALA A 79 -7.47 -6.33 -10.67
N THR A 80 -7.31 -5.66 -11.81
CA THR A 80 -6.26 -5.99 -12.77
C THR A 80 -4.85 -5.59 -12.30
N LEU A 81 -4.74 -4.62 -11.38
CA LEU A 81 -3.49 -4.24 -10.74
C LEU A 81 -3.13 -5.21 -9.59
N LEU A 82 -4.11 -5.63 -8.80
CA LEU A 82 -3.90 -6.64 -7.75
C LEU A 82 -3.49 -8.00 -8.35
N ASP A 83 -4.17 -8.46 -9.41
CA ASP A 83 -3.79 -9.68 -10.12
C ASP A 83 -2.36 -9.61 -10.65
N PHE A 84 -1.98 -8.48 -11.26
CA PHE A 84 -0.61 -8.25 -11.72
C PHE A 84 0.39 -8.30 -10.57
N LEU A 85 0.10 -7.63 -9.45
CA LEU A 85 0.99 -7.59 -8.28
C LEU A 85 1.19 -8.97 -7.64
N CYS A 86 0.15 -9.82 -7.61
CA CYS A 86 0.28 -11.21 -7.17
C CYS A 86 1.18 -12.01 -8.12
N ARG A 87 0.95 -11.91 -9.43
CA ARG A 87 1.65 -12.72 -10.43
C ARG A 87 3.10 -12.29 -10.65
N ILE A 88 3.40 -11.00 -10.55
CA ILE A 88 4.74 -10.48 -10.85
C ILE A 88 5.80 -11.02 -9.87
N ILE A 89 5.39 -11.40 -8.65
CA ILE A 89 6.28 -11.96 -7.61
C ILE A 89 7.07 -13.16 -8.14
N THR A 90 6.40 -14.12 -8.79
CA THR A 90 7.02 -15.36 -9.27
C THR A 90 7.45 -15.31 -10.74
N ASN A 91 6.98 -14.30 -11.49
CA ASN A 91 7.17 -14.23 -12.94
C ASN A 91 8.13 -13.14 -13.42
N PHE A 92 8.47 -12.14 -12.60
CA PHE A 92 9.39 -11.07 -13.03
C PHE A 92 10.76 -11.62 -13.42
N TYR A 93 11.39 -12.33 -12.49
CA TYR A 93 12.63 -13.05 -12.71
C TYR A 93 12.72 -14.19 -11.70
N PRO A 94 12.37 -15.44 -12.09
CA PRO A 94 12.24 -16.55 -11.16
C PRO A 94 13.43 -16.77 -10.21
N PRO A 95 14.70 -16.61 -10.62
CA PRO A 95 15.84 -16.73 -9.72
C PRO A 95 15.88 -15.73 -8.56
N LEU A 96 15.13 -14.61 -8.65
CA LEU A 96 15.05 -13.57 -7.63
C LEU A 96 13.67 -13.45 -6.99
N THR A 97 12.81 -14.48 -7.12
CA THR A 97 11.44 -14.50 -6.56
C THR A 97 11.39 -14.02 -5.11
N ASP A 98 12.28 -14.51 -4.25
CA ASP A 98 12.30 -14.13 -2.83
C ASP A 98 12.63 -12.65 -2.62
N LYS A 99 13.54 -12.10 -3.42
CA LYS A 99 13.86 -10.67 -3.37
C LYS A 99 12.70 -9.82 -3.88
N VAL A 100 12.04 -10.27 -4.95
CA VAL A 100 10.86 -9.58 -5.49
C VAL A 100 9.72 -9.55 -4.46
N ARG A 101 9.47 -10.70 -3.83
CA ARG A 101 8.50 -10.81 -2.74
C ARG A 101 8.87 -9.88 -1.58
N ALA A 102 10.13 -9.86 -1.17
CA ALA A 102 10.60 -9.01 -0.09
C ALA A 102 10.39 -7.51 -0.38
N GLY A 103 10.73 -7.05 -1.60
CA GLY A 103 10.52 -5.66 -2.02
C GLY A 103 9.05 -5.25 -2.00
N ILE A 104 8.16 -6.09 -2.55
CA ILE A 104 6.72 -5.81 -2.55
C ILE A 104 6.17 -5.77 -1.11
N PHE A 105 6.61 -6.67 -0.24
CA PHE A 105 6.20 -6.69 1.16
C PHE A 105 6.72 -5.46 1.92
N ALA A 106 7.97 -5.07 1.71
CA ALA A 106 8.54 -3.84 2.27
C ALA A 106 7.76 -2.60 1.80
N SER A 107 7.37 -2.56 0.53
CA SER A 107 6.53 -1.49 -0.03
C SER A 107 5.20 -1.38 0.70
N LEU A 108 4.49 -2.51 0.89
CA LEU A 108 3.19 -2.55 1.59
C LEU A 108 3.30 -2.14 3.06
N ARG A 109 4.37 -2.53 3.76
CA ARG A 109 4.62 -2.07 5.14
C ARG A 109 4.89 -0.57 5.19
N GLN A 110 5.75 -0.06 4.31
CA GLN A 110 6.05 1.36 4.23
C GLN A 110 4.78 2.20 3.96
N ILE A 111 3.87 1.70 3.11
CA ILE A 111 2.56 2.32 2.84
C ILE A 111 1.72 2.47 4.11
N LEU A 112 1.71 1.44 4.97
CA LEU A 112 0.99 1.47 6.24
C LEU A 112 1.70 2.36 7.27
N ASP A 113 3.02 2.24 7.40
CA ASP A 113 3.83 2.98 8.37
C ASP A 113 3.77 4.49 8.11
N LYS A 114 3.82 4.90 6.84
CA LYS A 114 3.67 6.30 6.42
C LYS A 114 2.21 6.75 6.31
N ARG A 115 1.25 5.86 6.61
CA ARG A 115 -0.19 6.12 6.58
C ARG A 115 -0.68 6.64 5.23
N VAL A 116 -0.05 6.21 4.13
CA VAL A 116 -0.59 6.42 2.77
C VAL A 116 -1.97 5.77 2.67
N LEU A 117 -2.10 4.57 3.25
CA LEU A 117 -3.40 3.98 3.60
C LEU A 117 -3.40 3.57 5.08
N PRO A 118 -4.54 3.73 5.78
CA PRO A 118 -4.65 3.29 7.17
C PRO A 118 -4.78 1.77 7.31
N SER A 119 -5.25 1.09 6.27
CA SER A 119 -5.40 -0.37 6.22
C SER A 119 -5.47 -0.84 4.77
N LEU A 120 -4.94 -2.04 4.51
CA LEU A 120 -5.03 -2.72 3.22
C LEU A 120 -6.28 -3.61 3.11
N LEU A 121 -6.95 -3.91 4.24
CA LEU A 121 -8.09 -4.83 4.27
C LEU A 121 -9.26 -4.40 3.37
N PRO A 122 -9.68 -3.12 3.34
CA PRO A 122 -10.77 -2.68 2.45
C PRO A 122 -10.44 -2.83 0.96
N LEU A 123 -9.16 -2.93 0.61
CA LEU A 123 -8.70 -3.17 -0.75
C LEU A 123 -8.57 -4.67 -1.03
N PHE A 124 -7.94 -5.44 -0.12
CA PHE A 124 -7.62 -6.85 -0.32
C PHE A 124 -8.81 -7.79 -0.13
N ASP A 125 -9.80 -7.41 0.69
CA ASP A 125 -11.03 -8.16 0.94
C ASP A 125 -12.28 -7.41 0.43
N ASN A 126 -12.13 -6.64 -0.65
CA ASN A 126 -13.28 -5.92 -1.18
C ASN A 126 -14.29 -6.89 -1.82
N SER A 127 -15.58 -6.73 -1.51
CA SER A 127 -16.66 -7.56 -2.07
C SER A 127 -16.83 -7.39 -3.59
N LYS A 128 -16.30 -6.30 -4.18
CA LYS A 128 -16.30 -6.06 -5.63
C LYS A 128 -15.25 -6.86 -6.40
N LEU A 129 -14.25 -7.42 -5.70
CA LEU A 129 -13.33 -8.37 -6.31
C LEU A 129 -14.03 -9.71 -6.49
N ASP A 130 -13.75 -10.37 -7.61
CA ASP A 130 -14.19 -11.75 -7.78
C ASP A 130 -13.54 -12.66 -6.72
N ARG A 131 -14.18 -13.80 -6.47
CA ARG A 131 -13.80 -14.69 -5.36
C ARG A 131 -12.39 -15.26 -5.53
N GLU A 132 -11.99 -15.58 -6.76
CA GLU A 132 -10.70 -16.22 -7.03
C GLU A 132 -9.55 -15.25 -6.81
N LEU A 133 -9.65 -14.04 -7.39
CA LEU A 133 -8.68 -12.98 -7.18
C LEU A 133 -8.57 -12.62 -5.70
N ARG A 134 -9.70 -12.46 -5.01
CA ARG A 134 -9.71 -12.11 -3.58
C ARG A 134 -9.03 -13.17 -2.72
N ASN A 135 -9.19 -14.45 -3.06
CA ASN A 135 -8.49 -15.54 -2.38
C ASN A 135 -6.98 -15.52 -2.67
N MET A 136 -6.60 -15.35 -3.93
CA MET A 136 -5.19 -15.22 -4.32
C MET A 136 -4.50 -14.04 -3.62
N VAL A 137 -5.16 -12.88 -3.54
CA VAL A 137 -4.64 -11.70 -2.81
C VAL A 137 -4.46 -12.02 -1.33
N ARG A 138 -5.47 -12.62 -0.68
CA ARG A 138 -5.39 -13.01 0.74
C ARG A 138 -4.29 -14.01 1.02
N GLU A 139 -4.13 -15.02 0.17
CA GLU A 139 -3.08 -16.02 0.32
C GLU A 139 -1.70 -15.41 0.10
N THR A 140 -1.56 -14.58 -0.92
CA THR A 140 -0.30 -13.92 -1.25
C THR A 140 0.14 -12.99 -0.12
N PHE A 141 -0.78 -12.17 0.40
CA PHE A 141 -0.53 -11.05 1.31
C PHE A 141 -1.15 -11.25 2.71
N LYS A 142 -1.21 -12.49 3.19
CA LYS A 142 -1.90 -12.89 4.43
C LYS A 142 -1.58 -12.04 5.67
N GLU A 143 -0.32 -11.61 5.82
CA GLU A 143 0.11 -10.78 6.96
C GLU A 143 -0.62 -9.43 7.04
N PHE A 144 -1.01 -8.87 5.89
CA PHE A 144 -1.69 -7.58 5.79
C PHE A 144 -3.21 -7.68 5.96
N CYS A 145 -3.76 -8.90 5.89
CA CYS A 145 -5.19 -9.17 6.08
C CYS A 145 -5.55 -9.42 7.55
N ASN A 146 -4.59 -9.80 8.38
CA ASN A 146 -4.82 -10.27 9.75
C ASN A 146 -4.34 -9.28 10.83
N ALA A 147 -3.89 -8.08 10.46
CA ALA A 147 -3.35 -7.12 11.41
C ALA A 147 -4.45 -6.65 12.39
N MET A 148 -4.35 -7.08 13.65
CA MET A 148 -5.05 -6.43 14.76
C MET A 148 -4.57 -4.98 14.87
N PRO A 149 -5.41 -4.05 15.38
CA PRO A 149 -4.96 -2.69 15.65
C PRO A 149 -3.76 -2.73 16.59
N LEU A 150 -2.65 -2.09 16.20
CA LEU A 150 -1.54 -1.82 17.12
C LEU A 150 -2.09 -1.01 18.29
N GLU A 151 -2.23 -1.64 19.47
CA GLU A 151 -2.46 -0.92 20.71
C GLU A 151 -1.30 0.04 20.93
N SER A 152 -1.61 1.33 21.02
CA SER A 152 -0.67 2.36 21.44
C SER A 152 -0.19 2.04 22.85
N SER A 153 1.07 1.61 22.97
CA SER A 153 1.72 1.41 24.27
C SER A 153 1.94 2.77 24.94
N SER A 154 0.93 3.27 25.64
CA SER A 154 1.08 4.25 26.72
C SER A 154 0.90 3.51 28.03
N LYS A 155 1.99 2.97 28.56
CA LYS A 155 2.06 2.53 29.96
C LYS A 155 2.45 3.75 30.80
N ASP A 156 1.46 4.49 31.29
CA ASP A 156 1.63 5.31 32.48
C ASP A 156 1.02 4.53 33.66
N GLU A 157 1.82 3.63 34.23
CA GLU A 157 1.63 3.17 35.60
C GLU A 157 2.34 4.17 36.53
N PHE A 158 1.59 4.96 37.30
CA PHE A 158 1.90 5.21 38.71
C PHE A 158 0.65 5.72 39.41
N ASN A 159 -0.14 4.78 39.92
CA ASN A 159 -1.12 5.04 40.96
C ASN A 159 -0.62 4.25 42.20
N VAL A 160 0.08 4.93 43.10
CA VAL A 160 0.32 4.43 44.45
C VAL A 160 -0.13 5.50 45.43
N ALA A 161 -1.36 5.33 45.91
CA ALA A 161 -1.81 5.93 47.13
C ALA A 161 -1.03 5.30 48.31
N HIS A 162 -0.30 6.12 49.06
CA HIS A 162 0.10 5.79 50.42
C HIS A 162 -0.23 6.95 51.34
N THR A 163 -1.31 6.76 52.08
CA THR A 163 -1.64 7.46 53.32
C THR A 163 -0.58 7.12 54.37
N THR A 164 0.13 8.09 54.93
CA THR A 164 0.63 7.97 56.31
C THR A 164 0.77 9.34 56.97
N LYS A 165 0.30 9.36 58.21
CA LYS A 165 0.18 10.43 59.20
C LYS A 165 1.44 11.30 59.36
N TYR A 166 1.22 12.57 59.66
CA TYR A 166 2.14 13.37 60.48
C TYR A 166 1.37 13.86 61.72
N GLU A 167 1.72 13.28 62.87
CA GLU A 167 1.56 13.86 64.21
C GLU A 167 2.94 14.39 64.64
N ASP A 168 2.94 15.61 65.16
CA ASP A 168 3.84 16.27 66.14
C ASP A 168 5.38 16.22 65.96
N VAL A 169 6.01 17.40 65.81
CA VAL A 169 6.62 18.26 66.87
C VAL A 169 6.87 19.65 66.29
#